data_AF-A0A929HC73-F1
#
_entry.id   AF-A0A929HC73-F1
#
_cell.length_a   1.000
_cell.length_b   1.000
_cell.length_c   1.000
_cell.angle_alpha   90.00
_cell.angle_beta   90.00
_cell.angle_gamma   90.00
#
_symmetry.space_group_name_H-M   'P 1'
#
loop_
_entity.id
_entity.type
_entity.pdbx_description
1 polymer ?
#
loop_
_entity_poly.entity_id
_entity_poly.type
_entity_poly.pdbx_seq_one_letter_code
_entity_poly.pdbx_strand_id
1 'polypeptide(L)'
;MISHLLGTEDIESDLEELILEKTEGVPFFIEEFVKSLKDLKIVETKENKYHLAKDIQEVMIPSTIQDVIMARIDSLPEGAKRVLQMGAVVGRELGHDLIKTVTGLSERGLLSQISVLKDSELLYERGIYPQSTYIFKHALTQEVAYNSLLLKRKKEIHEKIGRTIEKLYLERLEELYEMLAYHYQQSNDREKGVEYLVLAAKKATEWFANQEALAFCDEALQTLDNLAATEENDKLRKEIEFLLLQLKAISDEVIPF
;
A
#
# COMPACT_ATOMS: atom_id res chain seq x y z
N MET A 1 0.29 -29.58 -3.91
CA MET A 1 0.28 -28.24 -3.30
C MET A 1 -0.96 -28.02 -2.44
N ILE A 2 -2.16 -28.22 -2.99
CA ILE A 2 -3.44 -28.12 -2.25
C ILE A 2 -3.43 -29.05 -1.02
N SER A 3 -3.02 -30.31 -1.20
CA SER A 3 -2.84 -31.31 -0.12
C SER A 3 -1.93 -30.83 1.02
N HIS A 4 -0.85 -30.13 0.69
CA HIS A 4 0.09 -29.58 1.66
C HIS A 4 -0.48 -28.35 2.40
N LEU A 5 -1.29 -27.52 1.73
CA LEU A 5 -1.95 -26.36 2.33
C LEU A 5 -3.14 -26.76 3.22
N LEU A 6 -3.83 -27.85 2.87
CA LEU A 6 -4.89 -28.44 3.68
C LEU A 6 -4.35 -29.35 4.79
N GLY A 7 -3.12 -29.86 4.65
CA GLY A 7 -2.50 -30.77 5.62
C GLY A 7 -3.03 -32.21 5.52
N THR A 8 -3.55 -32.60 4.34
CA THR A 8 -4.07 -33.95 4.07
C THR A 8 -3.85 -34.31 2.60
N GLU A 9 -3.60 -35.58 2.31
CA GLU A 9 -3.59 -36.11 0.93
C GLU A 9 -5.00 -36.40 0.41
N ASP A 10 -6.00 -36.38 1.30
CA ASP A 10 -7.33 -36.89 1.03
C ASP A 10 -8.32 -35.71 1.00
N ILE A 11 -8.59 -35.21 -0.21
CA ILE A 11 -9.46 -34.07 -0.51
C ILE A 11 -10.62 -34.56 -1.37
N GLU A 12 -11.84 -34.07 -1.12
CA GLU A 12 -12.98 -34.35 -1.98
C GLU A 12 -12.79 -33.73 -3.37
N SER A 13 -13.03 -34.52 -4.43
CA SER A 13 -12.76 -34.12 -5.82
C SER A 13 -13.44 -32.79 -6.19
N ASP A 14 -14.69 -32.58 -5.74
CA ASP A 14 -15.45 -31.37 -6.00
C ASP A 14 -14.80 -30.12 -5.37
N LEU A 15 -14.16 -30.27 -4.20
CA LEU A 15 -13.43 -29.19 -3.54
C LEU A 15 -12.11 -28.90 -4.28
N GLU A 16 -11.40 -29.93 -4.75
CA GLU A 16 -10.17 -29.76 -5.53
C GLU A 16 -10.45 -29.06 -6.87
N GLU A 17 -11.49 -29.49 -7.59
CA GLU A 17 -11.90 -28.88 -8.85
C GLU A 17 -12.32 -27.42 -8.65
N LEU A 18 -13.11 -27.12 -7.62
CA LEU A 18 -13.48 -25.75 -7.26
C LEU A 18 -12.26 -24.87 -6.98
N ILE A 19 -11.29 -25.38 -6.19
CA ILE A 19 -10.07 -24.62 -5.88
C ILE A 19 -9.30 -24.34 -7.17
N LEU A 20 -9.12 -25.33 -8.05
CA LEU A 20 -8.38 -25.16 -9.30
C LEU A 20 -9.10 -24.19 -10.25
N GLU A 21 -10.43 -24.32 -10.39
CA GLU A 21 -11.25 -23.45 -11.24
C GLU A 21 -11.15 -21.99 -10.77
N LYS A 22 -11.27 -21.73 -9.46
CA LYS A 22 -11.30 -20.35 -8.93
C LYS A 22 -9.94 -19.68 -8.82
N THR A 23 -8.86 -20.47 -8.85
CA THR A 23 -7.50 -19.95 -8.61
C THR A 23 -6.62 -19.99 -9.86
N GLU A 24 -7.10 -20.64 -10.93
CA GLU A 24 -6.36 -20.90 -12.17
C GLU A 24 -4.98 -21.56 -11.94
N GLY A 25 -4.82 -22.26 -10.81
CA GLY A 25 -3.56 -22.90 -10.44
C GLY A 25 -2.47 -21.97 -9.89
N VAL A 26 -2.73 -20.67 -9.71
CA VAL A 26 -1.74 -19.71 -9.20
C VAL A 26 -1.46 -20.01 -7.71
N PRO A 27 -0.21 -20.30 -7.31
CA PRO A 27 0.10 -20.78 -5.96
C PRO A 27 -0.40 -19.88 -4.82
N PHE A 28 -0.18 -18.57 -4.95
CA PHE A 28 -0.68 -17.59 -3.98
C PHE A 28 -2.21 -17.59 -3.90
N PHE A 29 -2.91 -17.75 -5.04
CA PHE A 29 -4.38 -17.73 -5.04
C PHE A 29 -4.93 -18.97 -4.38
N ILE A 30 -4.32 -20.14 -4.63
CA ILE A 30 -4.66 -21.39 -3.95
C ILE A 30 -4.48 -21.25 -2.44
N GLU A 31 -3.36 -20.68 -1.99
CA GLU A 31 -3.09 -20.44 -0.57
C GLU A 31 -4.17 -19.56 0.08
N GLU A 32 -4.49 -18.42 -0.53
CA GLU A 32 -5.49 -17.49 0.00
C GLU A 32 -6.91 -18.06 -0.05
N PHE A 33 -7.27 -18.74 -1.15
CA PHE A 33 -8.60 -19.30 -1.34
C PHE A 33 -8.85 -20.40 -0.30
N VAL A 34 -7.90 -21.31 -0.10
CA VAL A 34 -7.97 -22.35 0.93
C VAL A 34 -8.08 -21.75 2.33
N LYS A 35 -7.30 -20.70 2.64
CA LYS A 35 -7.39 -20.02 3.93
C LYS A 35 -8.75 -19.36 4.15
N SER A 36 -9.27 -18.64 3.16
CA SER A 36 -10.59 -18.01 3.25
C SER A 36 -11.70 -19.04 3.47
N LEU A 37 -11.64 -20.20 2.81
CA LEU A 37 -12.60 -21.27 3.04
C LEU A 37 -12.56 -21.79 4.48
N LYS A 38 -11.36 -21.92 5.08
CA LYS A 38 -11.19 -22.30 6.50
C LYS A 38 -11.70 -21.21 7.45
N ASP A 39 -11.31 -19.95 7.20
CA ASP A 39 -11.68 -18.80 8.04
C ASP A 39 -13.20 -18.58 8.07
N LEU A 40 -13.85 -18.75 6.91
CA LEU A 40 -15.32 -18.67 6.77
C LEU A 40 -16.06 -19.95 7.21
N LYS A 41 -15.32 -20.97 7.67
CA LYS A 41 -15.86 -22.30 8.07
C LYS A 41 -16.71 -22.94 6.97
N ILE A 42 -16.30 -22.76 5.72
CA ILE A 42 -16.93 -23.35 4.53
C ILE A 42 -16.42 -24.77 4.33
N VAL A 43 -15.18 -25.03 4.73
CA VAL A 43 -14.60 -26.38 4.74
C VAL A 43 -14.44 -26.88 6.17
N GLU A 44 -14.77 -28.14 6.38
CA GLU A 44 -14.60 -28.84 7.66
C GLU A 44 -13.85 -30.16 7.46
N THR A 45 -13.19 -30.63 8.52
CA THR A 45 -12.54 -31.94 8.51
C THR A 45 -13.49 -32.97 9.08
N LYS A 46 -13.88 -33.95 8.27
CA LYS A 46 -14.68 -35.11 8.69
C LYS A 46 -13.92 -36.37 8.27
N GLU A 47 -13.70 -37.30 9.20
CA GLU A 47 -13.00 -38.57 8.92
C GLU A 47 -11.62 -38.41 8.21
N ASN A 48 -10.81 -37.41 8.63
CA ASN A 48 -9.52 -37.05 8.03
C ASN A 48 -9.56 -36.54 6.57
N LYS A 49 -10.75 -36.30 6.03
CA LYS A 49 -10.97 -35.64 4.73
C LYS A 49 -11.50 -34.23 4.93
N TYR A 50 -11.07 -33.31 4.06
CA TYR A 50 -11.72 -32.00 3.97
C TYR A 50 -12.94 -32.10 3.08
N HIS A 51 -14.07 -31.64 3.62
CA HIS A 51 -15.36 -31.60 2.96
C HIS A 51 -15.93 -30.19 3.01
N LEU A 52 -16.83 -29.89 2.08
CA LEU A 52 -17.65 -28.68 2.17
C LEU A 52 -18.69 -28.86 3.28
N ALA A 53 -18.64 -27.99 4.28
CA ALA A 53 -19.52 -28.04 5.46
C ALA A 53 -20.97 -27.60 5.15
N LYS A 54 -21.18 -27.01 3.96
CA LYS A 54 -22.46 -26.44 3.50
C LYS A 54 -22.63 -26.66 2.00
N ASP A 55 -23.87 -26.65 1.56
CA ASP A 55 -24.19 -26.65 0.13
C ASP A 55 -23.57 -25.42 -0.54
N ILE A 56 -22.84 -25.61 -1.64
CA ILE A 56 -22.11 -24.53 -2.36
C ILE A 56 -23.05 -23.37 -2.72
N GLN A 57 -24.35 -23.65 -2.93
CA GLN A 57 -25.35 -22.66 -3.29
C GLN A 57 -25.79 -21.74 -2.14
N GLU A 58 -25.58 -22.13 -0.88
CA GLU A 58 -25.96 -21.33 0.30
C GLU A 58 -24.81 -20.45 0.81
N VAL A 59 -23.59 -20.68 0.33
CA VAL A 59 -22.39 -19.95 0.74
C VAL A 59 -21.98 -19.01 -0.38
N MET A 60 -21.85 -17.71 -0.08
CA MET A 60 -21.15 -16.80 -0.98
C MET A 60 -19.68 -17.18 -1.02
N ILE A 61 -19.32 -18.03 -1.98
CA ILE A 61 -17.93 -18.38 -2.27
C ILE A 61 -17.32 -17.19 -3.03
N PRO A 62 -16.20 -16.63 -2.55
CA PRO A 62 -15.46 -15.61 -3.27
C PRO A 62 -15.23 -16.00 -4.74
N SER A 63 -15.56 -15.09 -5.65
CA SER A 63 -15.49 -15.36 -7.09
C SER A 63 -14.13 -15.01 -7.69
N THR A 64 -13.39 -14.12 -7.01
CA THR A 64 -12.07 -13.64 -7.40
C THR A 64 -11.09 -13.70 -6.24
N ILE A 65 -9.79 -13.68 -6.53
CA ILE A 65 -8.76 -13.55 -5.50
C ILE A 65 -8.93 -12.27 -4.66
N GLN A 66 -9.41 -11.18 -5.26
CA GLN A 66 -9.67 -9.94 -4.54
C GLN A 66 -10.79 -10.14 -3.52
N ASP A 67 -11.84 -10.87 -3.87
CA ASP A 67 -12.93 -11.22 -2.94
C ASP A 67 -12.42 -12.08 -1.77
N VAL A 68 -11.53 -13.04 -2.06
CA VAL A 68 -10.90 -13.89 -1.06
C VAL A 68 -10.10 -13.05 -0.07
N ILE A 69 -9.23 -12.20 -0.57
CA ILE A 69 -8.40 -11.33 0.26
C ILE A 69 -9.30 -10.37 1.06
N MET A 70 -10.35 -9.82 0.43
CA MET A 70 -11.30 -8.93 1.11
C MET A 70 -12.03 -9.64 2.25
N ALA A 71 -12.50 -10.87 2.04
CA ALA A 71 -13.15 -11.67 3.07
C ALA A 71 -12.22 -11.91 4.28
N ARG A 72 -10.92 -12.15 4.03
CA ARG A 72 -9.91 -12.26 5.09
C ARG A 72 -9.67 -10.94 5.80
N ILE A 73 -9.68 -9.81 5.09
CA ILE A 73 -9.57 -8.48 5.71
C ILE A 73 -10.81 -8.17 6.56
N ASP A 74 -11.99 -8.57 6.10
CA ASP A 74 -13.26 -8.36 6.80
C ASP A 74 -13.42 -9.24 8.04
N SER A 75 -12.74 -10.39 8.10
CA SER A 75 -12.74 -11.26 9.29
C SER A 75 -11.77 -10.79 10.39
N LEU A 76 -10.90 -9.81 10.10
CA LEU A 76 -9.97 -9.26 11.09
C LEU A 76 -10.70 -8.50 12.21
N PRO A 77 -10.18 -8.54 13.45
CA PRO A 77 -10.57 -7.60 14.48
C PRO A 77 -10.41 -6.15 13.98
N GLU A 78 -11.38 -5.31 14.31
CA GLU A 78 -11.45 -3.90 13.89
C GLU A 78 -10.15 -3.10 14.10
N GLY A 79 -9.42 -3.38 15.18
CA GLY A 79 -8.11 -2.76 15.43
C GLY A 79 -7.05 -3.15 14.39
N ALA A 80 -6.93 -4.43 14.09
CA ALA A 80 -5.99 -4.98 13.13
C ALA A 80 -6.33 -4.55 11.70
N LYS A 81 -7.62 -4.59 11.34
CA LYS A 81 -8.12 -4.10 10.05
C LYS A 81 -7.71 -2.65 9.80
N ARG A 82 -7.89 -1.77 10.80
CA ARG A 82 -7.47 -0.36 10.69
C ARG A 82 -5.95 -0.20 10.54
N VAL A 83 -5.15 -0.98 11.24
CA VAL A 83 -3.68 -0.95 11.11
C VAL A 83 -3.25 -1.43 9.72
N LEU A 84 -3.85 -2.49 9.21
CA LEU A 84 -3.58 -3.01 7.87
C LEU A 84 -3.92 -2.00 6.79
N GLN A 85 -5.13 -1.42 6.84
CA GLN A 85 -5.56 -0.39 5.90
C GLN A 85 -4.67 0.87 5.97
N MET A 86 -4.26 1.28 7.16
CA MET A 86 -3.31 2.39 7.33
C MET A 86 -1.95 2.07 6.68
N GLY A 87 -1.43 0.87 6.93
CA GLY A 87 -0.21 0.38 6.30
C GLY A 87 -0.33 0.36 4.78
N ALA A 88 -1.49 -0.02 4.26
CA ALA A 88 -1.70 -0.10 2.82
C ALA A 88 -1.56 1.27 2.11
N VAL A 89 -1.80 2.38 2.82
CA VAL A 89 -1.60 3.74 2.30
C VAL A 89 -0.14 4.20 2.40
N VAL A 90 0.60 3.74 3.42
CA VAL A 90 2.03 4.05 3.58
C VAL A 90 2.85 3.38 2.46
N GLY A 91 2.56 2.11 2.16
CA GLY A 91 3.24 1.38 1.10
C GLY A 91 3.50 -0.09 1.44
N ARG A 92 4.39 -0.73 0.68
CA ARG A 92 4.70 -2.17 0.82
C ARG A 92 5.49 -2.49 2.09
N GLU A 93 6.32 -1.57 2.54
CA GLU A 93 7.13 -1.69 3.77
C GLU A 93 6.82 -0.54 4.72
N LEU A 94 6.67 -0.85 6.00
CA LEU A 94 6.16 0.05 7.04
C LEU A 94 7.16 0.13 8.18
N GLY A 95 7.77 1.29 8.41
CA GLY A 95 8.58 1.51 9.60
C GLY A 95 7.73 1.54 10.87
N HIS A 96 8.19 0.90 11.95
CA HIS A 96 7.47 0.85 13.23
C HIS A 96 7.09 2.24 13.77
N ASP A 97 8.04 3.19 13.80
CA ASP A 97 7.79 4.53 14.33
C ASP A 97 6.75 5.31 13.52
N LEU A 98 6.75 5.12 12.20
CA LEU A 98 5.77 5.74 11.31
C LEU A 98 4.37 5.19 11.60
N ILE A 99 4.18 3.87 11.58
CA ILE A 99 2.84 3.29 11.81
C ILE A 99 2.34 3.56 13.22
N LYS A 100 3.22 3.57 14.24
CA LYS A 100 2.88 3.94 15.61
C LYS A 100 2.37 5.37 15.69
N THR A 101 3.09 6.31 15.10
CA THR A 101 2.74 7.73 15.14
C THR A 101 1.47 8.02 14.35
N VAL A 102 1.33 7.43 13.14
CA VAL A 102 0.15 7.60 12.29
C VAL A 102 -1.09 6.93 12.89
N THR A 103 -0.96 5.77 13.55
CA THR A 103 -2.11 5.14 14.21
C THR A 103 -2.47 5.81 15.53
N GLY A 104 -1.51 6.43 16.22
CA GLY A 104 -1.69 7.03 17.54
C GLY A 104 -1.97 6.00 18.64
N LEU A 105 -1.69 4.72 18.38
CA LEU A 105 -1.86 3.64 19.35
C LEU A 105 -0.74 3.68 20.38
N SER A 106 -1.04 3.19 21.59
CA SER A 106 0.02 2.85 22.55
C SER A 106 0.91 1.73 21.97
N GLU A 107 2.15 1.66 22.45
CA GLU A 107 3.11 0.61 22.06
C GLU A 107 2.48 -0.80 22.11
N ARG A 108 1.93 -1.14 23.28
CA ARG A 108 1.27 -2.42 23.51
C ARG A 108 0.07 -2.63 22.59
N GLY A 109 -0.70 -1.57 22.34
CA GLY A 109 -1.87 -1.62 21.46
C GLY A 109 -1.50 -1.85 20.00
N LEU A 110 -0.42 -1.24 19.51
CA LEU A 110 0.08 -1.48 18.16
C LEU A 110 0.62 -2.90 18.03
N LEU A 111 1.51 -3.33 18.94
CA LEU A 111 2.12 -4.66 18.89
C LEU A 111 1.07 -5.77 18.95
N SER A 112 -0.02 -5.59 19.71
CA SER A 112 -1.13 -6.56 19.71
C SER A 112 -1.83 -6.65 18.36
N GLN A 113 -2.03 -5.52 17.66
CA GLN A 113 -2.64 -5.55 16.32
C GLN A 113 -1.68 -6.16 15.29
N ILE A 114 -0.39 -5.82 15.35
CA ILE A 114 0.63 -6.39 14.48
C ILE A 114 0.74 -7.90 14.68
N SER A 115 0.64 -8.40 15.92
CA SER A 115 0.60 -9.85 16.19
C SER A 115 -0.55 -10.51 15.43
N VAL A 116 -1.77 -9.96 15.52
CA VAL A 116 -2.92 -10.48 14.78
C VAL A 116 -2.65 -10.51 13.27
N LEU A 117 -2.09 -9.44 12.71
CA LEU A 117 -1.78 -9.37 11.27
C LEU A 117 -0.70 -10.37 10.83
N LYS A 118 0.25 -10.69 11.71
CA LYS A 118 1.27 -11.71 11.50
C LYS A 118 0.69 -13.12 11.61
N ASP A 119 -0.16 -13.36 12.61
CA ASP A 119 -0.83 -14.65 12.83
C ASP A 119 -1.81 -14.95 11.69
N SER A 120 -2.42 -13.92 11.10
CA SER A 120 -3.19 -14.00 9.86
C SER A 120 -2.32 -14.04 8.59
N GLU A 121 -0.99 -14.05 8.72
CA GLU A 121 -0.03 -14.06 7.60
C GLU A 121 -0.23 -12.94 6.55
N LEU A 122 -0.78 -11.80 6.96
CA LEU A 122 -0.95 -10.64 6.07
C LEU A 122 0.30 -9.77 6.06
N LEU A 123 1.02 -9.73 7.19
CA LEU A 123 2.28 -9.02 7.35
C LEU A 123 3.38 -9.96 7.86
N TYR A 124 4.62 -9.70 7.45
CA TYR A 124 5.81 -10.21 8.10
C TYR A 124 6.62 -9.08 8.72
N GLU A 125 7.41 -9.42 9.74
CA GLU A 125 8.29 -8.51 10.43
C GLU A 125 9.74 -8.78 10.06
N ARG A 126 10.48 -7.73 9.71
CA ARG A 126 11.91 -7.78 9.39
C ARG A 126 12.66 -6.81 10.29
N GLY A 127 13.84 -7.19 10.75
CA GLY A 127 14.66 -6.39 11.66
C GLY A 127 14.34 -6.66 13.13
N ILE A 128 14.94 -5.87 14.01
CA ILE A 128 14.80 -6.01 15.47
C ILE A 128 14.14 -4.75 16.00
N TYR A 129 13.14 -4.93 16.86
CA TYR A 129 12.47 -3.84 17.55
C TYR A 129 13.48 -2.90 18.26
N PRO A 130 13.32 -1.56 18.20
CA PRO A 130 12.24 -0.81 17.54
C PRO A 130 12.49 -0.47 16.07
N GLN A 131 13.61 -0.91 15.48
CA GLN A 131 13.93 -0.70 14.06
C GLN A 131 13.29 -1.75 13.13
N SER A 132 12.21 -2.39 13.60
CA SER A 132 11.46 -3.37 12.83
C SER A 132 10.68 -2.69 11.71
N THR A 133 10.69 -3.30 10.53
CA THR A 133 9.82 -2.97 9.41
C THR A 133 8.77 -4.06 9.22
N TYR A 134 7.52 -3.68 9.00
CA TYR A 134 6.44 -4.59 8.67
C TYR A 134 6.19 -4.59 7.17
N ILE A 135 6.08 -5.76 6.57
CA ILE A 135 6.04 -5.92 5.12
C ILE A 135 4.79 -6.72 4.76
N PHE A 136 4.03 -6.22 3.78
CA PHE A 136 2.92 -7.00 3.23
C PHE A 136 3.45 -8.28 2.59
N LYS A 137 2.88 -9.42 3.00
CA LYS A 137 3.27 -10.73 2.47
C LYS A 137 3.13 -10.76 0.95
N HIS A 138 2.04 -10.18 0.43
CA HIS A 138 1.77 -10.09 -1.00
C HIS A 138 1.36 -8.68 -1.40
N ALA A 139 1.82 -8.23 -2.58
CA ALA A 139 1.48 -6.92 -3.12
C ALA A 139 -0.04 -6.77 -3.34
N LEU A 140 -0.70 -7.83 -3.80
CA LEU A 140 -2.15 -7.83 -4.00
C LEU A 140 -2.92 -7.62 -2.68
N THR A 141 -2.40 -8.11 -1.54
CA THR A 141 -3.01 -7.86 -0.23
C THR A 141 -2.97 -6.37 0.12
N GLN A 142 -1.84 -5.69 -0.16
CA GLN A 142 -1.74 -4.25 0.03
C GLN A 142 -2.71 -3.50 -0.90
N GLU A 143 -2.80 -3.91 -2.17
CA GLU A 143 -3.70 -3.30 -3.13
C GLU A 143 -5.17 -3.45 -2.71
N VAL A 144 -5.61 -4.64 -2.32
CA VAL A 144 -6.98 -4.90 -1.88
C VAL A 144 -7.28 -4.12 -0.59
N ALA A 145 -6.37 -4.12 0.39
CA ALA A 145 -6.52 -3.32 1.60
C ALA A 145 -6.60 -1.82 1.30
N TYR A 146 -5.77 -1.30 0.40
CA TYR A 146 -5.82 0.08 -0.04
C TYR A 146 -7.16 0.37 -0.73
N ASN A 147 -7.58 -0.46 -1.67
CA ASN A 147 -8.82 -0.28 -2.44
C ASN A 147 -10.11 -0.47 -1.62
N SER A 148 -10.03 -1.13 -0.45
CA SER A 148 -11.14 -1.20 0.51
C SER A 148 -11.49 0.16 1.15
N LEU A 149 -10.59 1.15 1.08
CA LEU A 149 -10.80 2.48 1.66
C LEU A 149 -11.59 3.40 0.73
N LEU A 150 -12.58 4.09 1.30
CA LEU A 150 -13.27 5.18 0.61
C LEU A 150 -12.29 6.31 0.24
N LEU A 151 -12.51 6.97 -0.91
CA LEU A 151 -11.64 8.03 -1.42
C LEU A 151 -11.36 9.13 -0.39
N LYS A 152 -12.39 9.61 0.31
CA LYS A 152 -12.23 10.62 1.38
C LYS A 152 -11.25 10.15 2.46
N ARG A 153 -11.37 8.88 2.86
CA ARG A 153 -10.53 8.30 3.91
C ARG A 153 -9.09 8.11 3.43
N LYS A 154 -8.88 7.71 2.17
CA LYS A 154 -7.54 7.66 1.56
C LYS A 154 -6.84 9.01 1.64
N LYS A 155 -7.53 10.08 1.23
CA LYS A 155 -6.99 11.45 1.27
C LYS A 155 -6.57 11.89 2.68
N GLU A 156 -7.43 11.65 3.67
CA GLU A 156 -7.14 11.96 5.08
C GLU A 156 -5.92 11.20 5.61
N ILE A 157 -5.80 9.92 5.24
CA ILE A 157 -4.67 9.09 5.68
C ILE A 157 -3.37 9.56 5.00
N HIS A 158 -3.39 9.81 3.69
CA HIS A 158 -2.24 10.34 2.96
C HIS A 158 -1.73 11.64 3.56
N GLU A 159 -2.62 12.58 3.87
CA GLU A 159 -2.27 13.84 4.54
C GLU A 159 -1.63 13.59 5.91
N LYS A 160 -2.21 12.67 6.70
CA LYS A 160 -1.69 12.30 8.02
C LYS A 160 -0.30 11.68 7.94
N ILE A 161 -0.06 10.83 6.94
CA ILE A 161 1.25 10.21 6.72
C ILE A 161 2.27 11.28 6.34
N GLY A 162 1.97 12.17 5.38
CA GLY A 162 2.85 13.27 4.99
C GLY A 162 3.26 14.12 6.19
N ARG A 163 2.30 14.59 6.99
CA ARG A 163 2.56 15.36 8.22
C ARG A 163 3.39 14.59 9.25
N THR A 164 3.22 13.27 9.31
CA THR A 164 3.98 12.43 10.25
C THR A 164 5.42 12.25 9.80
N ILE A 165 5.65 12.05 8.50
CA ILE A 165 6.98 11.97 7.91
C ILE A 165 7.76 13.26 8.19
N GLU A 166 7.13 14.42 7.96
CA GLU A 166 7.70 15.74 8.25
C GLU A 166 8.17 15.87 9.69
N LYS A 167 7.37 15.37 10.63
CA LYS A 167 7.66 15.45 12.06
C LYS A 167 8.76 14.48 12.49
N LEU A 168 8.74 13.25 12.00
CA LEU A 168 9.66 12.19 12.43
C LEU A 168 11.04 12.32 11.79
N TYR A 169 11.10 12.85 10.57
CA TYR A 169 12.33 12.85 9.76
C TYR A 169 12.76 14.27 9.38
N LEU A 170 12.48 15.27 10.24
CA LEU A 170 12.77 16.69 9.99
C LEU A 170 14.22 16.93 9.51
N GLU A 171 15.19 16.22 10.09
CA GLU A 171 16.62 16.37 9.77
C GLU A 171 17.03 15.66 8.46
N ARG A 172 16.15 14.86 7.86
CA ARG A 172 16.40 14.04 6.67
C ARG A 172 15.26 14.14 5.65
N LEU A 173 14.54 15.27 5.62
CA LEU A 173 13.40 15.43 4.71
C LEU A 173 13.79 15.37 3.25
N GLU A 174 15.01 15.82 2.92
CA GLU A 174 15.55 15.75 1.56
C GLU A 174 15.58 14.32 1.01
N GLU A 175 15.84 13.32 1.87
CA GLU A 175 15.79 11.91 1.49
C GLU A 175 14.37 11.43 1.11
N LEU A 176 13.34 12.20 1.49
CA LEU A 176 11.93 11.81 1.47
C LEU A 176 11.04 12.74 0.63
N TYR A 177 11.59 13.70 -0.11
CA TYR A 177 10.81 14.65 -0.92
C TYR A 177 9.86 13.97 -1.89
N GLU A 178 10.29 12.92 -2.57
CA GLU A 178 9.49 12.16 -3.54
C GLU A 178 8.31 11.44 -2.84
N MET A 179 8.56 10.90 -1.65
CA MET A 179 7.51 10.24 -0.85
C MET A 179 6.50 11.25 -0.29
N LEU A 180 6.98 12.42 0.14
CA LEU A 180 6.14 13.52 0.62
C LEU A 180 5.29 14.09 -0.51
N ALA A 181 5.89 14.31 -1.69
CA ALA A 181 5.17 14.71 -2.91
C ALA A 181 4.04 13.73 -3.22
N TYR A 182 4.35 12.43 -3.27
CA TYR A 182 3.34 11.39 -3.51
C TYR A 182 2.18 11.46 -2.52
N HIS A 183 2.46 11.47 -1.21
CA HIS A 183 1.40 11.48 -0.21
C HIS A 183 0.57 12.77 -0.24
N TYR A 184 1.19 13.93 -0.40
CA TYR A 184 0.43 15.18 -0.48
C TYR A 184 -0.39 15.29 -1.77
N GLN A 185 0.11 14.79 -2.91
CA GLN A 185 -0.65 14.72 -4.16
C GLN A 185 -1.91 13.84 -4.04
N GLN A 186 -1.84 12.76 -3.27
CA GLN A 186 -2.98 11.89 -2.99
C GLN A 186 -3.90 12.41 -1.87
N SER A 187 -3.59 13.58 -1.29
CA SER A 187 -4.33 14.18 -0.16
C SER A 187 -5.27 15.32 -0.59
N ASN A 188 -5.81 16.06 0.38
CA ASN A 188 -6.49 17.32 0.08
C ASN A 188 -5.53 18.51 0.00
N ASP A 189 -4.34 18.40 0.58
CA ASP A 189 -3.30 19.43 0.61
C ASP A 189 -2.36 19.26 -0.59
N ARG A 190 -2.92 19.50 -1.79
CA ARG A 190 -2.18 19.34 -3.05
C ARG A 190 -1.20 20.48 -3.31
N GLU A 191 -1.43 21.67 -2.72
CA GLU A 191 -0.48 22.79 -2.76
C GLU A 191 0.86 22.39 -2.15
N LYS A 192 0.82 21.76 -0.98
CA LYS A 192 2.00 21.17 -0.35
C LYS A 192 2.61 20.02 -1.16
N GLY A 193 1.79 19.29 -1.91
CA GLY A 193 2.26 18.31 -2.89
C GLY A 193 3.11 18.95 -3.98
N VAL A 194 2.73 20.13 -4.47
CA VAL A 194 3.51 20.91 -5.45
C VAL A 194 4.82 21.39 -4.83
N GLU A 195 4.80 21.89 -3.60
CA GLU A 195 6.02 22.30 -2.88
C GLU A 195 7.05 21.15 -2.83
N TYR A 196 6.61 19.95 -2.47
CA TYR A 196 7.50 18.79 -2.43
C TYR A 196 7.92 18.28 -3.82
N LEU A 197 7.08 18.42 -4.86
CA LEU A 197 7.49 18.14 -6.24
C LEU A 197 8.60 19.10 -6.70
N VAL A 198 8.52 20.39 -6.35
CA VAL A 198 9.59 21.37 -6.64
C VAL A 198 10.88 21.01 -5.92
N LEU A 199 10.80 20.61 -4.64
CA LEU A 199 11.96 20.16 -3.87
C LEU A 199 12.57 18.88 -4.45
N ALA A 200 11.74 17.90 -4.85
CA ALA A 200 12.18 16.68 -5.52
C ALA A 200 12.85 16.98 -6.87
N ALA A 201 12.29 17.91 -7.66
CA ALA A 201 12.88 18.33 -8.93
C ALA A 201 14.26 18.97 -8.76
N LYS A 202 14.43 19.84 -7.75
CA LYS A 202 15.73 20.44 -7.43
C LYS A 202 16.75 19.40 -7.02
N LYS A 203 16.40 18.50 -6.09
CA LYS A 203 17.26 17.38 -5.67
C LYS A 203 17.67 16.51 -6.86
N ALA A 204 16.72 16.15 -7.72
CA ALA A 204 16.99 15.37 -8.93
C ALA A 204 17.94 16.12 -9.89
N THR A 205 17.77 17.43 -10.04
CA THR A 205 18.67 18.29 -10.83
C THR A 205 20.09 18.30 -10.27
N GLU A 206 20.24 18.45 -8.95
CA GLU A 206 21.55 18.39 -8.26
C GLU A 206 22.25 17.04 -8.44
N TRP A 207 21.47 15.97 -8.60
CA TRP A 207 21.96 14.61 -8.82
C TRP A 207 22.06 14.24 -10.31
N PHE A 208 21.89 15.20 -11.22
CA PHE A 208 21.89 15.04 -12.68
C PHE A 208 20.82 14.05 -13.22
N ALA A 209 19.80 13.76 -12.43
CA ALA A 209 18.63 12.97 -12.79
C ALA A 209 17.60 13.85 -13.53
N ASN A 210 18.00 14.35 -14.71
CA ASN A 210 17.26 15.39 -15.43
C ASN A 210 15.89 14.91 -15.94
N GLN A 211 15.74 13.63 -16.28
CA GLN A 211 14.46 13.09 -16.73
C GLN A 211 13.44 13.06 -15.59
N GLU A 212 13.89 12.67 -14.40
CA GLU A 212 13.10 12.68 -13.17
C GLU A 212 12.74 14.11 -12.77
N ALA A 213 13.70 15.03 -12.85
CA ALA A 213 13.46 16.45 -12.56
C ALA A 213 12.38 17.06 -13.49
N LEU A 214 12.44 16.75 -14.78
CA LEU A 214 11.41 17.15 -15.75
C LEU A 214 10.04 16.55 -15.40
N ALA A 215 10.00 15.25 -15.08
CA ALA A 215 8.76 14.58 -14.70
C ALA A 215 8.09 15.21 -13.46
N PHE A 216 8.87 15.56 -12.43
CA PHE A 216 8.36 16.25 -11.25
C PHE A 216 7.85 17.66 -11.57
N CYS A 217 8.54 18.40 -12.44
CA CYS A 217 8.09 19.72 -12.89
C CYS A 217 6.78 19.64 -13.66
N ASP A 218 6.65 18.68 -14.57
CA ASP A 218 5.43 18.47 -15.36
C ASP A 218 4.24 18.09 -14.46
N GLU A 219 4.44 17.19 -13.50
CA GLU A 219 3.41 16.82 -12.53
C GLU A 219 2.99 18.02 -11.64
N ALA A 220 3.95 18.86 -11.25
CA ALA A 220 3.72 20.05 -10.46
C ALA A 220 2.85 21.07 -11.22
N LEU A 221 3.16 21.34 -12.49
CA LEU A 221 2.36 22.22 -13.35
C LEU A 221 0.95 21.68 -13.59
N GLN A 222 0.82 20.39 -13.91
CA GLN A 222 -0.50 19.75 -14.06
C GLN A 222 -1.34 19.85 -12.79
N THR A 223 -0.72 19.76 -11.63
CA THR A 223 -1.42 19.95 -10.36
C THR A 223 -1.86 21.41 -10.19
N LEU A 224 -0.98 22.38 -10.42
CA LEU A 224 -1.29 23.80 -10.33
C LEU A 224 -2.39 24.24 -11.31
N ASP A 225 -2.49 23.63 -12.49
CA ASP A 225 -3.55 23.91 -13.47
C ASP A 225 -4.95 23.56 -12.93
N ASN A 226 -5.03 22.71 -11.90
CA ASN A 226 -6.26 22.30 -11.23
C ASN A 226 -6.47 22.95 -9.85
N LEU A 227 -5.61 23.89 -9.47
CA LEU A 227 -5.68 24.63 -8.21
C LEU A 227 -6.10 26.09 -8.44
N ALA A 228 -6.47 26.78 -7.37
CA ALA A 228 -6.80 28.20 -7.46
C ALA A 228 -5.54 29.03 -7.77
N ALA A 229 -5.70 30.08 -8.58
CA ALA A 229 -4.63 31.05 -8.83
C ALA A 229 -4.43 31.96 -7.61
N THR A 230 -3.65 31.50 -6.65
CA THR A 230 -3.19 32.27 -5.49
C THR A 230 -1.81 32.86 -5.77
N GLU A 231 -1.40 33.87 -4.99
CA GLU A 231 -0.06 34.46 -5.12
C GLU A 231 1.05 33.42 -4.89
N GLU A 232 0.84 32.52 -3.93
CA GLU A 232 1.74 31.39 -3.65
C GLU A 232 1.83 30.42 -4.84
N ASN A 233 0.69 30.04 -5.43
CA ASN A 233 0.66 29.11 -6.57
C ASN A 233 1.29 29.74 -7.84
N ASP A 234 1.11 31.03 -8.06
CA ASP A 234 1.75 31.76 -9.15
C ASP A 234 3.28 31.86 -8.96
N LYS A 235 3.73 31.98 -7.71
CA LYS A 235 5.17 31.96 -7.38
C LYS A 235 5.77 30.59 -7.65
N LEU A 236 5.12 29.52 -7.19
CA LEU A 236 5.55 28.14 -7.46
C LEU A 236 5.60 27.87 -8.97
N ARG A 237 4.59 28.32 -9.73
CA ARG A 237 4.57 28.17 -11.20
C ARG A 237 5.81 28.80 -11.85
N LYS A 238 6.14 30.05 -11.51
CA LYS A 238 7.31 30.74 -12.05
C LYS A 238 8.62 30.05 -11.69
N GLU A 239 8.70 29.48 -10.48
CA GLU A 239 9.85 28.71 -10.02
C GLU A 239 10.02 27.42 -10.83
N ILE A 240 8.93 26.69 -11.09
CA ILE A 240 8.94 25.49 -11.94
C ILE A 240 9.34 25.84 -13.39
N GLU A 241 8.77 26.91 -13.96
CA GLU A 241 9.11 27.37 -15.30
C GLU A 241 10.60 27.73 -15.42
N PHE A 242 11.17 28.35 -14.38
CA PHE A 242 12.60 28.64 -14.32
C PHE A 242 13.46 27.37 -14.28
N LEU A 243 13.11 26.39 -13.44
CA LEU A 243 13.80 25.10 -13.37
C LEU A 243 13.75 24.36 -14.72
N LEU A 244 12.59 24.36 -15.39
CA LEU A 244 12.43 23.76 -16.72
C LEU A 244 13.34 24.40 -17.77
N LEU A 245 13.51 25.73 -17.74
CA LEU A 245 14.44 26.42 -18.65
C LEU A 245 15.89 26.00 -18.39
N GLN A 246 16.30 25.85 -17.13
CA GLN A 246 17.64 25.39 -16.78
C GLN A 246 17.88 23.94 -17.24
N LEU A 247 16.93 23.05 -16.99
CA LEU A 247 17.02 21.64 -17.40
C LEU A 247 17.10 21.48 -18.94
N LYS A 248 16.33 22.28 -19.68
CA LYS A 248 16.37 22.28 -21.15
C LYS A 248 17.71 22.80 -21.69
N ALA A 249 18.25 23.88 -21.11
CA ALA A 249 19.56 24.39 -21.50
C ALA A 249 20.68 23.34 -21.29
N ILE A 250 20.63 22.58 -20.20
CA ILE A 250 21.57 21.48 -19.94
C ILE A 250 21.41 20.35 -20.98
N SER A 251 20.17 20.04 -21.39
CA SER A 251 19.93 19.02 -22.42
C SER A 251 20.42 19.44 -23.81
N ASP A 252 20.34 20.74 -24.14
CA ASP A 252 20.75 21.28 -25.44
C ASP A 252 22.28 21.43 -25.56
N GLU A 253 23.01 21.55 -24.44
CA GLU A 253 24.47 21.63 -24.43
C GLU A 253 25.20 20.27 -24.55
N VAL A 254 24.47 19.14 -24.52
CA VAL A 254 25.05 17.77 -24.51
C VAL A 254 25.17 17.13 -25.91
N ILE A 255 24.92 17.86 -27.01
CA ILE A 255 25.24 17.40 -28.38
C ILE A 255 26.14 18.44 -29.07
N PRO A 256 27.43 18.13 -29.29
CA PRO A 256 27.76 17.39 -30.52
C PRO A 256 28.89 16.35 -30.36
N PHE A 257 28.58 15.09 -30.65
CA PHE A 257 29.50 14.16 -31.30
C PHE A 257 28.74 13.26 -32.27
#